data_AF-A0A6C0BX00-F1
#
_entry.id   AF-A0A6C0BX00-F1
#
_cell.length_a   1.000
_cell.length_b   1.000
_cell.length_c   1.000
_cell.angle_alpha   90.00
_cell.angle_beta   90.00
_cell.angle_gamma   90.00
#
_symmetry.space_group_name_H-M   'P 1'
#
loop_
_entity.id
_entity.type
_entity.pdbx_description
1 polymer ?
#
loop_
_entity_poly.entity_id
_entity_poly.type
_entity_poly.pdbx_seq_one_letter_code
_entity_poly.pdbx_strand_id
1 'polypeptide(L)'
;MNVFNTDNNKGMLWSLMDKQNKFNGVPSHVNIGEIFESHVKKTEIKCKGNESLVNMNKLFLASLLEDISIYTSPSLLKKNKTESFNNTLQEKEQSFKDMMKVPAPATVDFGDKNGDEPIGNIDELLSKQLEKRNLDTPSYNNIDETSVKEWLTGESSNLPPTQPKNKDAHIKIGELVNQNVILDITPIKKNVKWAEETNDIDPPIVGSEINENDIDMRTAIIKILKNQDYIINAIHDLQDRV
;
A
#
# COMPACT_ATOMS: atom_id res chain seq x y z
N MET A 1 23.98 34.26 -19.47
CA MET A 1 23.25 33.41 -18.50
C MET A 1 23.09 32.04 -19.12
N ASN A 2 23.40 30.98 -18.38
CA ASN A 2 23.33 29.62 -18.88
C ASN A 2 21.87 29.13 -18.88
N VAL A 3 21.24 29.02 -20.06
CA VAL A 3 19.81 28.66 -20.20
C VAL A 3 19.54 27.21 -19.77
N PHE A 4 20.59 26.38 -19.72
CA PHE A 4 20.53 24.97 -19.37
C PHE A 4 20.10 24.71 -17.92
N ASN A 5 20.58 25.50 -16.96
CA ASN A 5 20.30 25.32 -15.52
C ASN A 5 19.01 26.03 -15.08
N THR A 6 18.09 26.31 -16.01
CA THR A 6 16.79 26.91 -15.68
C THR A 6 15.81 25.83 -15.21
N ASP A 7 14.92 26.18 -14.27
CA ASP A 7 13.91 25.26 -13.73
C ASP A 7 12.99 24.70 -14.82
N ASN A 8 12.73 25.49 -15.87
CA ASN A 8 11.95 25.04 -17.02
C ASN A 8 12.65 23.91 -17.80
N ASN A 9 13.95 24.03 -18.07
CA ASN A 9 14.71 22.98 -18.76
C ASN A 9 14.88 21.73 -17.88
N LYS A 10 15.17 21.92 -16.58
CA LYS A 10 15.23 20.81 -15.62
C LYS A 10 13.91 20.05 -15.53
N GLY A 11 12.79 20.78 -15.38
CA GLY A 11 11.45 20.20 -15.32
C GLY A 11 11.09 19.45 -16.60
N MET A 12 11.45 20.00 -17.76
CA MET A 12 11.28 19.32 -19.05
C MET A 12 12.06 17.99 -19.08
N LEU A 13 13.36 18.01 -18.76
CA LEU A 13 14.22 16.83 -18.75
C LEU A 13 13.74 15.77 -17.76
N TRP A 14 13.35 16.19 -16.56
CA TRP A 14 12.75 15.31 -15.56
C TRP A 14 11.47 14.65 -16.08
N SER A 15 10.54 15.45 -16.62
CA SER A 15 9.28 14.94 -17.15
C SER A 15 9.47 13.98 -18.32
N LEU A 16 10.50 14.19 -19.14
CA LEU A 16 10.83 13.31 -20.26
C LEU A 16 11.27 11.93 -19.76
N MET A 17 12.13 11.91 -18.75
CA MET A 17 12.63 10.67 -18.16
C MET A 17 11.56 9.90 -17.39
N ASP A 18 10.70 10.63 -16.68
CA ASP A 18 9.58 10.07 -15.93
C ASP A 18 8.54 9.44 -16.87
N LYS A 19 8.15 10.14 -17.94
CA LYS A 19 7.25 9.61 -18.99
C LYS A 19 7.80 8.36 -19.66
N GLN A 20 9.11 8.25 -19.78
CA GLN A 20 9.78 7.07 -20.34
C GLN A 20 10.00 5.96 -19.30
N ASN A 21 9.46 6.09 -18.09
CA ASN A 21 9.62 5.16 -16.97
C ASN A 21 11.09 4.82 -16.67
N LYS A 22 12.03 5.74 -16.93
CA LYS A 22 13.47 5.47 -16.73
C LYS A 22 13.86 5.38 -15.26
N PHE A 23 13.04 5.93 -14.38
CA PHE A 23 13.20 5.82 -12.93
C PHE A 23 12.53 4.57 -12.35
N ASN A 24 11.80 3.80 -13.18
CA ASN A 24 11.15 2.59 -12.70
C ASN A 24 12.20 1.51 -12.40
N GLY A 25 12.15 0.96 -11.18
CA GLY A 25 13.13 -0.01 -10.70
C GLY A 25 14.37 0.61 -10.03
N VAL A 26 14.42 1.93 -9.85
CA VAL A 26 15.43 2.52 -8.97
C VAL A 26 15.06 2.25 -7.50
N PRO A 27 15.97 1.72 -6.66
CA PRO A 27 15.68 1.44 -5.25
C PRO A 27 15.28 2.70 -4.47
N SER A 28 14.36 2.58 -3.51
CA SER A 28 13.85 3.72 -2.72
C SER A 28 14.91 4.46 -1.88
N HIS A 29 16.07 3.85 -1.64
CA HIS A 29 17.19 4.48 -0.93
C HIS A 29 18.05 5.40 -1.82
N VAL A 30 17.88 5.32 -3.14
CA VAL A 30 18.64 6.13 -4.09
C VAL A 30 17.90 7.44 -4.32
N ASN A 31 18.54 8.55 -3.94
CA ASN A 31 18.00 9.88 -4.19
C ASN A 31 18.24 10.31 -5.65
N ILE A 32 17.28 9.98 -6.51
CA ILE A 32 17.29 10.33 -7.94
C ILE A 32 17.40 11.84 -8.15
N GLY A 33 16.78 12.64 -7.25
CA GLY A 33 16.84 14.10 -7.29
C GLY A 33 18.27 14.64 -7.11
N GLU A 34 19.01 14.09 -6.16
CA GLU A 34 20.43 14.44 -5.95
C GLU A 34 21.31 14.02 -7.13
N ILE A 35 21.09 12.82 -7.67
CA ILE A 35 21.82 12.32 -8.85
C ILE A 35 21.55 13.23 -10.06
N PHE A 36 20.30 13.62 -10.26
CA PHE A 36 19.88 14.53 -11.32
C PHE A 36 20.56 15.90 -11.17
N GLU A 37 20.45 16.55 -10.01
CA GLU A 37 21.07 17.86 -9.76
C GLU A 37 22.61 17.82 -9.84
N SER A 38 23.21 16.71 -9.40
CA SER A 38 24.64 16.45 -9.56
C SER A 38 25.04 16.38 -11.04
N HIS A 39 24.27 15.67 -11.87
CA HIS A 39 24.51 15.60 -13.31
C HIS A 39 24.26 16.92 -14.03
N VAL A 40 23.27 17.71 -13.61
CA VAL A 40 23.07 19.05 -14.17
C VAL A 40 24.31 19.91 -13.93
N LYS A 41 24.83 19.93 -12.70
CA LYS A 41 26.07 20.66 -12.35
C LYS A 41 27.28 20.15 -13.12
N LYS A 42 27.43 18.83 -13.27
CA LYS A 42 28.52 18.22 -14.05
C LYS A 42 28.46 18.62 -15.52
N THR A 43 27.28 18.58 -16.14
CA THR A 43 27.10 18.99 -17.54
C THR A 43 27.34 20.49 -17.72
N GLU A 44 26.87 21.32 -16.79
CA GLU A 44 27.17 22.76 -16.80
C GLU A 44 28.68 23.06 -16.73
N ILE A 45 29.43 22.31 -15.92
CA ILE A 45 30.88 22.47 -15.81
C ILE A 45 31.60 21.97 -17.07
N LYS A 46 31.15 20.87 -17.67
CA LYS A 46 31.74 20.29 -18.89
C LYS A 46 31.48 21.16 -20.12
N CYS A 47 30.29 21.74 -20.23
CA CYS A 47 29.83 22.45 -21.42
C CYS A 47 30.01 23.98 -21.33
N LYS A 48 31.04 24.48 -20.62
CA LYS A 48 31.30 25.93 -20.39
C LYS A 48 31.47 26.82 -21.65
N GLY A 49 31.32 26.27 -22.86
CA GLY A 49 31.32 27.02 -24.12
C GLY A 49 29.92 27.42 -24.61
N ASN A 50 29.84 28.15 -25.73
CA ASN A 50 28.62 28.52 -26.49
C ASN A 50 27.89 27.29 -27.09
N GLU A 51 27.88 26.15 -26.42
CA GLU A 51 27.19 24.96 -26.87
C GLU A 51 25.67 25.20 -26.88
N SER A 52 25.01 24.66 -27.90
CA SER A 52 23.56 24.69 -27.99
C SER A 52 22.94 23.95 -26.79
N LEU A 53 21.87 24.52 -26.23
CA LEU A 53 21.06 23.91 -25.18
C LEU A 53 20.71 22.44 -25.49
N VAL A 54 20.45 22.15 -26.76
CA VAL A 54 20.12 20.79 -27.23
C VAL A 54 21.29 19.83 -27.02
N ASN A 55 22.53 20.27 -27.26
CA ASN A 55 23.70 19.42 -27.06
C ASN A 55 23.96 19.17 -25.58
N MET A 56 23.82 20.19 -24.73
CA MET A 56 23.90 20.02 -23.28
C MET A 56 22.83 19.05 -22.77
N ASN A 57 21.59 19.17 -23.24
CA ASN A 57 20.49 18.27 -22.90
C ASN A 57 20.78 16.82 -23.32
N LYS A 58 21.32 16.60 -24.53
CA LYS A 58 21.71 15.26 -25.00
C LYS A 58 22.82 14.67 -24.13
N LEU A 59 23.85 15.46 -23.81
CA LEU A 59 25.01 15.01 -23.05
C LEU A 59 24.63 14.68 -21.60
N PHE A 60 23.78 15.51 -21.00
CA PHE A 60 23.15 15.25 -19.71
C PHE A 60 22.38 13.93 -19.71
N LEU A 61 21.45 13.74 -20.66
CA LEU A 61 20.61 12.55 -20.73
C LEU A 61 21.45 11.28 -20.90
N ALA A 62 22.49 11.31 -21.75
CA ALA A 62 23.39 10.18 -21.92
C ALA A 62 24.11 9.82 -20.61
N SER A 63 24.68 10.81 -19.93
CA SER A 63 25.42 10.59 -18.67
C SER A 63 24.53 10.11 -17.52
N LEU A 64 23.32 10.65 -17.42
CA LEU A 64 22.38 10.28 -16.37
C LEU A 64 21.81 8.89 -16.60
N LEU A 65 21.53 8.53 -17.85
CA LEU A 65 21.00 7.21 -18.20
C LEU A 65 22.03 6.11 -17.95
N GLU A 66 23.32 6.37 -18.22
CA GLU A 66 24.41 5.46 -17.90
C GLU A 66 24.46 5.16 -16.40
N ASP A 67 24.42 6.20 -15.55
CA ASP A 67 24.45 6.02 -14.09
C ASP A 67 23.18 5.35 -13.54
N ILE A 68 22.00 5.63 -14.11
CA ILE A 68 20.74 5.00 -13.69
C ILE A 68 20.67 3.53 -14.11
N SER A 69 21.32 3.15 -15.21
CA SER A 69 21.34 1.76 -15.69
C SER A 69 21.99 0.78 -14.69
N ILE A 70 22.91 1.29 -13.86
CA ILE A 70 23.56 0.53 -12.79
C ILE A 70 22.53 0.04 -11.77
N TYR A 71 21.51 0.84 -11.47
CA TYR A 71 20.48 0.52 -10.48
C TYR A 71 19.30 -0.25 -11.05
N THR A 72 19.02 -0.10 -12.35
CA THR A 72 17.88 -0.72 -13.02
C THR A 72 18.20 -2.07 -13.67
N SER A 73 19.43 -2.56 -13.51
CA SER A 73 19.87 -3.85 -14.03
C SER A 73 18.98 -5.00 -13.49
N PRO A 74 18.38 -5.84 -14.38
CA PRO A 74 17.38 -6.84 -13.98
C PRO A 74 17.92 -7.92 -13.03
N SER A 75 19.25 -8.10 -12.97
CA SER A 75 19.92 -8.99 -12.03
C SER A 75 19.89 -8.48 -10.58
N LEU A 76 19.95 -7.16 -10.37
CA LEU A 76 19.91 -6.53 -9.04
C LEU A 76 18.48 -6.40 -8.52
N LEU A 77 17.54 -6.10 -9.42
CA LEU A 77 16.10 -6.02 -9.10
C LEU A 77 15.53 -7.34 -8.58
N LYS A 78 15.95 -8.47 -9.16
CA LYS A 78 15.53 -9.81 -8.72
C LYS A 78 16.06 -10.13 -7.32
N LYS A 79 17.33 -9.81 -7.03
CA LYS A 79 17.95 -10.07 -5.72
C LYS A 79 17.26 -9.29 -4.61
N ASN A 80 17.04 -7.99 -4.80
CA ASN A 80 16.43 -7.15 -3.77
C ASN A 80 14.98 -7.55 -3.46
N LYS A 81 14.20 -7.95 -4.48
CA LYS A 81 12.84 -8.45 -4.29
C LYS A 81 12.80 -9.80 -3.56
N THR A 82 13.71 -10.72 -3.88
CA THR A 82 13.82 -12.01 -3.19
C THR A 82 14.26 -11.83 -1.74
N GLU A 83 15.22 -10.95 -1.45
CA GLU A 83 15.65 -10.63 -0.09
C GLU A 83 14.52 -10.02 0.74
N SER A 84 13.80 -9.05 0.19
CA SER A 84 12.65 -8.42 0.87
C SER A 84 11.52 -9.42 1.15
N PHE A 85 11.26 -10.33 0.21
CA PHE A 85 10.29 -11.41 0.40
C PHE A 85 10.72 -12.38 1.51
N ASN A 86 11.98 -12.82 1.51
CA ASN A 86 12.52 -13.72 2.53
C ASN A 86 12.49 -13.09 3.93
N ASN A 87 12.85 -11.81 4.05
CA ASN A 87 12.77 -11.09 5.32
C ASN A 87 11.32 -11.01 5.83
N THR A 88 10.39 -10.66 4.95
CA THR A 88 8.95 -10.60 5.30
C THR A 88 8.42 -11.97 5.70
N LEU A 89 8.83 -13.03 5.00
CA LEU A 89 8.45 -14.40 5.31
C LEU A 89 8.96 -14.82 6.69
N GLN A 90 10.24 -14.57 6.97
CA GLN A 90 10.87 -14.89 8.25
C GLN A 90 10.20 -14.14 9.42
N GLU A 91 9.86 -12.86 9.24
CA GLU A 91 9.15 -12.07 10.24
C GLU A 91 7.75 -12.66 10.54
N LYS A 92 7.01 -13.06 9.49
CA LYS A 92 5.70 -13.70 9.63
C LYS A 92 5.80 -15.06 10.31
N GLU A 93 6.79 -15.87 9.97
CA GLU A 93 7.05 -17.15 10.63
C GLU A 93 7.37 -16.96 12.12
N GLN A 94 8.18 -15.97 12.46
CA GLN A 94 8.54 -15.67 13.84
C GLN A 94 7.32 -15.16 14.63
N SER A 95 6.56 -14.24 14.06
CA SER A 95 5.31 -13.74 14.65
C SER A 95 4.31 -14.88 14.90
N PHE A 96 4.18 -15.81 13.95
CA PHE A 96 3.33 -16.98 14.11
C PHE A 96 3.83 -17.91 15.23
N LYS A 97 5.14 -18.18 15.27
CA LYS A 97 5.75 -18.98 16.35
C LYS A 97 5.55 -18.34 17.71
N ASP A 98 5.65 -17.02 17.81
CA ASP A 98 5.47 -16.31 19.07
C ASP A 98 4.00 -16.26 19.50
N MET A 99 3.06 -16.22 18.55
CA MET A 99 1.63 -16.31 18.84
C MET A 99 1.20 -17.74 19.23
N MET A 100 1.91 -18.76 18.72
CA MET A 100 1.68 -20.18 19.06
C MET A 100 2.30 -20.57 20.40
N LYS A 101 3.33 -19.86 20.87
CA LYS A 101 3.83 -20.01 22.23
C LYS A 101 2.82 -19.35 23.16
N VAL A 102 1.96 -20.13 23.78
CA VAL A 102 1.22 -19.67 24.96
C VAL A 102 2.24 -19.58 26.11
N PRO A 103 2.70 -18.38 26.54
CA PRO A 103 3.55 -18.32 27.72
C PRO A 103 2.72 -18.84 28.90
N ALA A 104 3.29 -19.79 29.64
CA ALA A 104 2.68 -20.20 30.90
C ALA A 104 2.49 -18.93 31.75
N PRO A 105 1.28 -18.67 32.29
CA PRO A 105 1.05 -17.53 33.15
C PRO A 105 2.09 -17.53 34.27
N ALA A 106 2.63 -16.35 34.60
CA ALA A 106 3.48 -16.21 35.76
C ALA A 106 2.72 -16.77 36.97
N THR A 107 3.36 -17.62 37.76
CA THR A 107 2.76 -18.13 39.00
C THR A 107 2.45 -16.93 39.88
N VAL A 108 1.17 -16.70 40.13
CA VAL A 108 0.70 -15.63 41.00
C VAL A 108 1.28 -15.89 42.39
N ASP A 109 2.17 -15.00 42.82
CA ASP A 109 2.72 -15.02 44.16
C ASP A 109 1.66 -14.45 45.10
N PHE A 110 0.87 -15.34 45.71
CA PHE A 110 -0.11 -14.98 46.75
C PHE A 110 0.53 -14.71 48.11
N GLY A 111 1.86 -14.63 48.17
CA GLY A 111 2.55 -14.14 49.36
C GLY A 111 2.21 -12.66 49.58
N ASP A 112 1.66 -12.36 50.75
CA ASP A 112 1.48 -11.00 51.29
C ASP A 112 2.86 -10.37 51.57
N LYS A 113 3.63 -10.11 50.51
CA LYS A 113 4.99 -9.57 50.57
C LYS A 113 5.01 -8.04 50.48
N ASN A 114 3.89 -7.47 50.01
CA ASN A 114 3.61 -6.05 50.02
C ASN A 114 2.40 -5.88 50.94
N GLY A 115 2.65 -5.79 52.25
CA GLY A 115 1.58 -5.51 53.21
C GLY A 115 0.83 -4.26 52.80
N ASP A 116 -0.44 -4.17 53.22
CA ASP A 116 -1.24 -2.95 53.18
C ASP A 116 -0.51 -1.85 53.98
N GLU A 117 0.47 -1.21 53.34
CA GLU A 117 1.08 0.00 53.84
C GLU A 117 0.01 1.09 53.80
N PRO A 118 -0.13 1.91 54.85
CA PRO A 118 -1.01 3.05 54.81
C PRO A 118 -0.70 3.86 53.54
N ILE A 119 -1.72 4.16 52.74
CA ILE A 119 -1.56 4.91 51.48
C ILE A 119 -0.73 6.18 51.78
N GLY A 120 0.54 6.16 51.37
CA GLY A 120 1.43 7.31 51.45
C GLY A 120 1.03 8.34 50.38
N ASN A 121 1.23 9.62 50.68
CA ASN A 121 1.06 10.72 49.73
C ASN A 121 -0.35 10.85 49.13
N ILE A 122 -1.38 10.76 49.99
CA ILE A 122 -2.79 10.97 49.60
C ILE A 122 -2.95 12.31 48.86
N ASP A 123 -2.28 13.36 49.29
CA ASP A 123 -2.37 14.68 48.67
C ASP A 123 -1.86 14.69 47.22
N GLU A 124 -0.79 13.95 46.93
CA GLU A 124 -0.26 13.80 45.57
C GLU A 124 -1.23 13.04 44.67
N LEU A 125 -1.82 11.96 45.20
CA LEU A 125 -2.83 11.16 44.50
C LEU A 125 -4.12 11.96 44.25
N LEU A 126 -4.55 12.75 45.23
CA LEU A 126 -5.72 13.64 45.11
C LEU A 126 -5.45 14.72 44.06
N SER A 127 -4.27 15.34 44.08
CA SER A 127 -3.88 16.34 43.08
C SER A 127 -3.87 15.75 41.67
N LYS A 128 -3.26 14.58 41.49
CA LYS A 128 -3.22 13.88 40.19
C LYS A 128 -4.61 13.50 39.70
N GLN A 129 -5.50 13.09 40.60
CA GLN A 129 -6.87 12.74 40.26
C GLN A 129 -7.72 13.99 39.92
N LEU A 130 -7.48 15.11 40.61
CA LEU A 130 -8.09 16.40 40.30
C LEU A 130 -7.66 16.90 38.92
N GLU A 131 -6.37 16.82 38.62
CA GLU A 131 -5.81 17.20 37.32
C GLU A 131 -6.39 16.35 36.20
N LYS A 132 -6.43 15.02 36.38
CA LYS A 132 -7.06 14.11 35.42
C LYS A 132 -8.54 14.45 35.19
N ARG A 133 -9.30 14.71 36.25
CA ARG A 133 -10.71 15.13 36.14
C ARG A 133 -10.84 16.45 35.38
N ASN A 134 -9.97 17.42 35.66
CA ASN A 134 -9.99 18.72 34.97
C ASN A 134 -9.64 18.60 33.48
N LEU A 135 -8.81 17.63 33.09
CA LEU A 135 -8.49 17.33 31.70
C LEU A 135 -9.65 16.61 30.98
N ASP A 136 -10.24 15.61 31.64
CA ASP A 136 -11.34 14.80 31.09
C ASP A 136 -12.67 15.56 31.07
N THR A 137 -12.78 16.67 31.82
CA THR A 137 -13.96 17.54 31.82
C THR A 137 -13.84 18.57 30.70
N PRO A 138 -14.65 18.49 29.63
CA PRO A 138 -14.67 19.53 28.61
C PRO A 138 -15.04 20.89 29.24
N SER A 139 -14.12 21.87 29.14
CA SER A 139 -14.38 23.26 29.54
C SER A 139 -15.30 23.90 28.51
N TYR A 140 -16.60 23.91 28.79
CA TYR A 140 -17.58 24.62 27.95
C TYR A 140 -17.54 26.12 28.26
N ASN A 141 -16.76 26.89 27.50
CA ASN A 141 -16.64 28.34 27.65
C ASN A 141 -17.82 29.15 27.06
N ASN A 142 -18.90 28.48 26.65
CA ASN A 142 -20.10 29.10 26.09
C ASN A 142 -21.33 28.28 26.50
N ILE A 143 -21.57 28.15 27.80
CA ILE A 143 -22.87 27.71 28.28
C ILE A 143 -23.76 28.96 28.32
N ASP A 144 -24.68 29.08 27.38
CA ASP A 144 -25.75 30.06 27.48
C ASP A 144 -26.61 29.70 28.71
N GLU A 145 -26.49 30.49 29.78
CA GLU A 145 -27.22 30.28 31.04
C GLU A 145 -28.74 30.20 30.82
N THR A 146 -29.23 30.81 29.74
CA THR A 146 -30.64 30.83 29.35
C THR A 146 -31.11 29.44 28.91
N SER A 147 -30.37 28.79 28.00
CA SER A 147 -30.64 27.43 27.53
C SER A 147 -30.60 26.38 28.66
N VAL A 148 -29.71 26.55 29.64
CA VAL A 148 -29.62 25.66 30.81
C VAL A 148 -30.78 25.87 31.78
N LYS A 149 -31.20 27.13 31.99
CA LYS A 149 -32.38 27.44 32.81
C LYS A 149 -33.65 26.87 32.20
N GLU A 150 -33.83 26.97 30.88
CA GLU A 150 -34.98 26.39 30.18
C GLU A 150 -35.03 24.85 30.29
N TRP A 151 -33.88 24.17 30.30
CA TRP A 151 -33.82 22.72 30.51
C TRP A 151 -34.14 22.31 31.96
N LEU A 152 -33.69 23.11 32.93
CA LEU A 152 -33.93 22.87 34.35
C LEU A 152 -35.35 23.19 34.81
N THR A 153 -35.99 24.20 34.21
CA THR A 153 -37.37 24.60 34.56
C THR A 153 -38.43 23.93 33.70
N GLY A 154 -38.05 23.36 32.54
CA GLY A 154 -38.97 22.69 31.62
C GLY A 154 -39.92 23.63 30.88
N GLU A 155 -39.73 24.95 31.00
CA GLU A 155 -40.57 25.97 30.37
C GLU A 155 -39.98 26.39 29.00
N SER A 156 -39.87 25.45 28.07
CA SER A 156 -39.54 25.78 26.67
C SER A 156 -40.84 25.98 25.88
N SER A 157 -41.13 27.21 25.44
CA SER A 157 -42.24 27.52 24.52
C SER A 157 -41.88 27.35 23.03
N ASN A 158 -40.72 26.79 22.72
CA ASN A 158 -40.29 26.49 21.35
C ASN A 158 -39.89 25.02 21.22
N LEU A 159 -40.89 24.14 21.21
CA LEU A 159 -40.72 22.79 20.71
C LEU A 159 -40.35 22.85 19.21
N PRO A 160 -39.29 22.16 18.76
CA PRO A 160 -39.05 21.99 17.33
C PRO A 160 -40.23 21.21 16.71
N PRO A 161 -40.54 21.41 15.42
CA PRO A 161 -41.61 20.65 14.77
C PRO A 161 -41.30 19.15 14.87
N THR A 162 -42.18 18.41 15.54
CA THR A 162 -42.26 16.95 15.47
C THR A 162 -42.71 16.56 14.07
N GLN A 163 -41.79 16.52 13.12
CA GLN A 163 -41.95 15.71 11.92
C GLN A 163 -41.05 14.49 12.02
N PRO A 164 -41.59 13.30 12.32
CA PRO A 164 -40.92 12.08 11.91
C PRO A 164 -40.84 12.09 10.39
N LYS A 165 -39.63 12.21 9.84
CA LYS A 165 -39.39 11.71 8.49
C LYS A 165 -39.50 10.19 8.60
N ASN A 166 -40.58 9.67 8.02
CA ASN A 166 -41.02 8.27 7.95
C ASN A 166 -42.11 7.91 8.99
N LYS A 167 -43.36 7.77 8.52
CA LYS A 167 -44.54 7.53 9.36
C LYS A 167 -44.71 6.08 9.82
N ASP A 168 -43.86 5.13 9.39
CA ASP A 168 -44.13 3.70 9.63
C ASP A 168 -43.00 2.90 10.32
N ALA A 169 -41.97 3.54 10.89
CA ALA A 169 -40.89 2.81 11.56
C ALA A 169 -41.05 2.77 13.10
N HIS A 170 -42.02 2.00 13.58
CA HIS A 170 -42.07 1.58 14.99
C HIS A 170 -41.39 0.22 15.07
N ILE A 171 -40.12 0.15 15.46
CA ILE A 171 -39.48 -1.15 15.74
C ILE A 171 -39.95 -1.58 17.13
N LYS A 172 -40.83 -2.59 17.18
CA LYS A 172 -41.19 -3.26 18.43
C LYS A 172 -40.10 -4.27 18.77
N ILE A 173 -39.63 -4.24 20.01
CA ILE A 173 -38.65 -5.21 20.51
C ILE A 173 -39.28 -6.61 20.41
N GLY A 174 -38.72 -7.46 19.53
CA GLY A 174 -39.20 -8.83 19.27
C GLY A 174 -39.41 -9.19 17.79
N GLU A 175 -39.23 -8.27 16.83
CA GLU A 175 -39.44 -8.56 15.40
C GLU A 175 -38.12 -8.87 14.66
N LEU A 176 -38.08 -9.98 13.89
CA LEU A 176 -36.93 -10.36 13.06
C LEU A 176 -36.80 -9.41 11.86
N VAL A 177 -35.73 -8.62 11.83
CA VAL A 177 -35.43 -7.72 10.70
C VAL A 177 -34.82 -8.54 9.55
N ASN A 178 -35.51 -8.59 8.41
CA ASN A 178 -34.92 -9.05 7.15
C ASN A 178 -33.83 -8.08 6.71
N GLN A 179 -32.57 -8.51 6.79
CA GLN A 179 -31.43 -7.81 6.21
C GLN A 179 -31.56 -7.84 4.68
N ASN A 180 -31.97 -6.73 4.07
CA ASN A 180 -31.70 -6.41 2.67
C ASN A 180 -31.87 -4.90 2.43
N VAL A 181 -30.94 -4.10 2.96
CA VAL A 181 -30.62 -2.80 2.38
C VAL A 181 -29.15 -2.86 1.99
N ILE A 182 -28.92 -3.41 0.80
CA ILE A 182 -27.63 -3.38 0.12
C ILE A 182 -27.45 -1.95 -0.39
N LEU A 183 -26.38 -1.30 0.04
CA LEU A 183 -25.89 -0.03 -0.51
C LEU A 183 -25.78 -0.17 -2.04
N ASP A 184 -26.35 0.77 -2.78
CA ASP A 184 -26.22 0.86 -4.24
C ASP A 184 -24.74 1.04 -4.63
N ILE A 185 -24.10 -0.06 -5.00
CA ILE A 185 -22.85 -0.09 -5.75
C ILE A 185 -23.23 -0.64 -7.12
N THR A 186 -23.30 0.21 -8.14
CA THR A 186 -23.50 -0.25 -9.51
C THR A 186 -22.27 -1.08 -9.95
N PRO A 187 -22.40 -2.38 -10.23
CA PRO A 187 -21.27 -3.18 -10.69
C PRO A 187 -20.99 -2.83 -12.15
N ILE A 188 -19.79 -2.31 -12.44
CA ILE A 188 -19.26 -2.23 -13.80
C ILE A 188 -19.05 -3.66 -14.28
N LYS A 189 -19.96 -4.18 -15.10
CA LYS A 189 -19.77 -5.45 -15.82
C LYS A 189 -18.64 -5.27 -16.82
N LYS A 190 -17.41 -5.63 -16.44
CA LYS A 190 -16.38 -5.98 -17.42
C LYS A 190 -16.73 -7.35 -17.98
N ASN A 191 -17.23 -7.37 -19.21
CA ASN A 191 -17.42 -8.60 -19.97
C ASN A 191 -16.03 -9.16 -20.33
N VAL A 192 -15.53 -10.09 -19.53
CA VAL A 192 -14.40 -10.94 -19.91
C VAL A 192 -14.97 -12.02 -20.83
N LYS A 193 -14.67 -11.93 -22.13
CA LYS A 193 -14.90 -13.03 -23.07
C LYS A 193 -13.65 -13.89 -23.08
N TRP A 194 -13.79 -15.15 -22.66
CA TRP A 194 -12.82 -16.19 -22.91
C TRP A 194 -12.96 -16.60 -24.37
N ALA A 195 -11.87 -16.57 -25.14
CA ALA A 195 -11.88 -16.93 -26.55
C ALA A 195 -11.19 -18.28 -26.76
N GLU A 196 -12.00 -19.32 -26.90
CA GLU A 196 -11.73 -20.64 -27.51
C GLU A 196 -13.12 -21.07 -28.04
N GLU A 197 -13.41 -21.47 -29.28
CA GLU A 197 -12.66 -22.14 -30.35
C GLU A 197 -13.31 -21.88 -31.74
N THR A 198 -12.45 -21.80 -32.77
CA THR A 198 -12.57 -22.30 -34.16
C THR A 198 -13.55 -21.72 -35.22
N ASN A 199 -12.92 -21.56 -36.40
CA ASN A 199 -13.39 -21.70 -37.79
C ASN A 199 -13.84 -20.46 -38.60
N ASP A 200 -12.97 -20.17 -39.58
CA ASP A 200 -13.17 -19.58 -40.90
C ASP A 200 -13.66 -18.11 -41.01
N ILE A 201 -12.75 -17.22 -41.40
CA ILE A 201 -12.67 -16.57 -42.74
C ILE A 201 -11.51 -15.54 -42.74
N ASP A 202 -10.51 -15.84 -43.56
CA ASP A 202 -9.48 -15.06 -44.30
C ASP A 202 -8.66 -13.88 -43.70
N PRO A 203 -7.38 -13.74 -44.13
CA PRO A 203 -6.37 -12.93 -43.43
C PRO A 203 -6.17 -11.53 -44.04
N PRO A 204 -5.62 -10.57 -43.27
CA PRO A 204 -4.69 -9.61 -43.81
C PRO A 204 -3.27 -9.94 -43.33
N ILE A 205 -2.43 -10.23 -44.31
CA ILE A 205 -0.98 -10.37 -44.22
C ILE A 205 -0.38 -9.01 -43.86
N VAL A 206 0.32 -8.89 -42.73
CA VAL A 206 1.51 -8.03 -42.56
C VAL A 206 2.45 -8.72 -41.57
N GLY A 207 3.69 -8.95 -42.01
CA GLY A 207 4.63 -9.93 -41.46
C GLY A 207 5.04 -9.74 -39.99
N SER A 208 5.18 -10.88 -39.31
CA SER A 208 5.89 -11.00 -38.05
C SER A 208 7.21 -11.74 -38.28
N GLU A 209 8.31 -11.04 -37.98
CA GLU A 209 9.59 -11.66 -37.67
C GLU A 209 9.39 -12.61 -36.48
N ILE A 210 9.71 -13.88 -36.68
CA ILE A 210 9.62 -14.91 -35.64
C ILE A 210 10.79 -14.68 -34.70
N ASN A 211 10.49 -14.18 -33.51
CA ASN A 211 11.43 -13.98 -32.41
C ASN A 211 11.88 -15.37 -31.89
N GLU A 212 13.17 -15.70 -32.04
CA GLU A 212 13.76 -16.99 -31.66
C GLU A 212 13.47 -17.40 -30.19
N ASN A 213 13.16 -16.43 -29.33
CA ASN A 213 12.83 -16.67 -27.92
C ASN A 213 11.47 -17.38 -27.68
N ASP A 214 10.54 -17.32 -28.65
CA ASP A 214 9.22 -17.97 -28.49
C ASP A 214 9.30 -19.49 -28.74
N ILE A 215 10.29 -19.92 -29.52
CA ILE A 215 10.58 -21.33 -29.80
C ILE A 215 11.12 -22.03 -28.55
N ASP A 216 11.91 -21.32 -27.73
CA ASP A 216 12.50 -21.86 -26.51
C ASP A 216 11.44 -22.11 -25.43
N MET A 217 10.49 -21.17 -25.26
CA MET A 217 9.41 -21.31 -24.29
C MET A 217 8.46 -22.47 -24.65
N ARG A 218 8.09 -22.62 -25.93
CA ARG A 218 7.29 -23.76 -26.40
C ARG A 218 8.00 -25.09 -26.16
N THR A 219 9.30 -25.14 -26.42
CA THR A 219 10.10 -26.36 -26.20
C THR A 219 10.19 -26.69 -24.71
N ALA A 220 10.35 -25.69 -23.83
CA ALA A 220 10.35 -25.87 -22.38
C ALA A 220 8.99 -26.39 -21.86
N ILE A 221 7.88 -25.82 -22.35
CA ILE A 221 6.53 -26.28 -21.99
C ILE A 221 6.31 -27.74 -22.39
N ILE A 222 6.71 -28.13 -23.61
CA ILE A 222 6.60 -29.52 -24.07
C ILE A 222 7.42 -30.47 -23.20
N LYS A 223 8.63 -30.07 -22.78
CA LYS A 223 9.45 -30.89 -21.87
C LYS A 223 8.81 -31.06 -20.49
N ILE A 224 8.21 -30.00 -19.95
CA ILE A 224 7.51 -30.05 -18.66
C ILE A 224 6.32 -30.99 -18.73
N LEU A 225 5.50 -30.90 -19.78
CA LEU A 225 4.33 -31.76 -19.97
C LEU A 225 4.72 -33.25 -20.08
N LYS A 226 5.74 -33.58 -20.87
CA LYS A 226 6.25 -34.96 -20.96
C LYS A 226 6.74 -35.51 -19.63
N ASN A 227 7.37 -34.66 -18.81
CA ASN A 227 7.85 -35.08 -17.49
C ASN A 227 6.69 -35.29 -16.51
N GLN A 228 5.62 -34.49 -16.60
CA GLN A 228 4.39 -34.70 -15.82
C GLN A 228 3.71 -36.02 -16.19
N ASP A 229 3.58 -36.33 -17.48
CA ASP A 229 3.00 -37.59 -17.95
C ASP A 229 3.79 -38.81 -17.46
N TYR A 230 5.12 -38.72 -17.46
CA TYR A 230 5.97 -39.79 -16.92
C TYR A 230 5.74 -40.02 -15.42
N ILE A 231 5.64 -38.94 -14.64
CA ILE A 231 5.37 -39.03 -13.19
C ILE A 231 3.98 -39.61 -12.94
N ILE A 232 2.97 -39.20 -13.69
CA ILE A 232 1.59 -39.71 -13.58
C ILE A 232 1.56 -41.22 -13.85
N ASN A 233 2.21 -41.67 -14.93
CA ASN A 233 2.26 -43.09 -15.27
C ASN A 233 3.02 -43.91 -14.22
N ALA A 234 4.13 -43.37 -13.68
CA ALA A 234 4.88 -44.03 -12.63
C ALA A 234 4.08 -44.15 -11.32
N ILE A 235 3.24 -43.17 -11.00
CA ILE A 235 2.34 -43.23 -9.84
C ILE A 235 1.25 -44.27 -10.08
N HIS A 236 0.67 -44.34 -11.28
CA HIS A 236 -0.36 -45.33 -11.62
C HIS A 236 0.20 -46.77 -11.53
N ASP A 237 1.40 -47.01 -12.07
CA ASP A 237 2.08 -48.31 -11.99
C ASP A 237 2.39 -48.75 -10.54
N LEU A 238 2.63 -47.78 -9.64
CA LEU A 238 2.84 -48.04 -8.21
C LEU A 238 1.53 -48.31 -7.47
N GLN A 239 0.42 -47.71 -7.89
CA GLN A 239 -0.90 -47.96 -7.32
C GLN A 239 -1.47 -49.33 -7.72
N ASP A 240 -1.18 -49.80 -8.94
CA ASP A 240 -1.63 -51.12 -9.42
C ASP A 240 -0.82 -52.28 -8.81
N ARG A 241 0.28 -52.00 -8.10
CA ARG A 241 1.15 -52.99 -7.46
C ARG A 241 0.90 -53.21 -5.95
N VAL A 242 -0.03 -52.46 -5.35
CA VAL A 242 -0.45 -52.58 -3.92
C VAL A 242 -1.82 -53.23 -3.83
#